data_AF-A0A0E0AXB0-F1
#
_entry.id   AF-A0A0E0AXB0-F1
#
_cell.length_a   1.000
_cell.length_b   1.000
_cell.length_c   1.000
_cell.angle_alpha   90.00
_cell.angle_beta   90.00
_cell.angle_gamma   90.00
#
_symmetry.space_group_name_H-M   'P 1'
#
loop_
_entity.id
_entity.type
_entity.pdbx_description
1 polymer ?
#
loop_
_entity_poly.entity_id
_entity_poly.type
_entity_poly.pdbx_seq_one_letter_code
_entity_poly.pdbx_strand_id
1 'polypeptide(L)'
;MMPVRMYHHHHNNNNHKHRLRRIIPRVLLAVFAIYAVSFVAYLLRHQSPHPHPHPHPAADPERDAVDVAGGGGGGGGAVDRVRVEAPSSQKPWPRLPSFLPWTSASVRPPPPPKHSCEGYFGNGFSRRVDVLPARGGGGGGGWFRCHHSETLRSSICEGGRLRLDPGLIAMSRGGEPLDQVMGRAEEEELPKYEPGALQVEAAAAAAKRTGPLVEAGFLDAYVPTGGIGMHTMRSLLDSGRVVPPGELHCSQWVEEPTLLVTRFEYANLFHTITDWYSAYVSSRVTDLPNRPNVVFVDGHCKAQLEQTWEALFSNVTYVKNFSGPVCFRHAILSPLGYETALFKGLSESFSCEGASAESLREKPDHQKTARLSEFGEMILASFDLLRDDILSSKTSNGLNVLFVRREDYLAHPRHSGKVESRLSNEKEVYDAIEGWAKGQKCKINVINGLFAHMNMKEQLRAIQEASVVIGAHGAGLTHLVSATPDTKVLEIISSMYRRPHFALISHWKSLKYHAINLPGSYARVADVISELSNILKGLGC
;
A
#
# COMPACT_ATOMS: atom_id res chain seq x y z
N MET A 1 49.11 62.56 -14.04
CA MET A 1 49.59 62.50 -15.43
C MET A 1 49.20 61.13 -16.00
N MET A 2 48.53 61.12 -17.16
CA MET A 2 47.95 59.96 -17.90
C MET A 2 48.98 58.86 -18.29
N PRO A 3 48.59 57.67 -18.85
CA PRO A 3 47.24 57.15 -19.18
C PRO A 3 46.94 55.67 -18.78
N VAL A 4 45.65 55.32 -18.75
CA VAL A 4 45.13 53.93 -18.87
C VAL A 4 44.74 53.69 -20.33
N ARG A 5 45.14 52.55 -20.89
CA ARG A 5 44.92 52.14 -22.29
C ARG A 5 43.72 51.19 -22.37
N MET A 6 42.69 51.52 -23.16
CA MET A 6 41.60 50.60 -23.55
C MET A 6 42.11 49.55 -24.54
N TYR A 7 41.56 48.34 -24.46
CA TYR A 7 41.45 47.43 -25.61
C TYR A 7 40.06 46.79 -25.64
N HIS A 8 39.38 46.94 -26.78
CA HIS A 8 38.16 46.23 -27.17
C HIS A 8 38.54 44.91 -27.86
N HIS A 9 37.80 43.84 -27.58
CA HIS A 9 37.62 42.74 -28.53
C HIS A 9 36.19 42.18 -28.44
N HIS A 10 35.38 42.55 -29.42
CA HIS A 10 34.12 41.90 -29.76
C HIS A 10 34.23 41.46 -31.23
N HIS A 11 34.24 40.14 -31.47
CA HIS A 11 33.70 39.44 -32.65
C HIS A 11 34.33 38.05 -32.78
N ASN A 12 33.62 37.00 -32.32
CA ASN A 12 33.70 35.69 -32.99
C ASN A 12 32.56 34.68 -32.68
N ASN A 13 31.54 35.04 -31.88
CA ASN A 13 30.61 34.03 -31.32
C ASN A 13 29.32 33.78 -32.14
N ASN A 14 29.09 34.49 -33.25
CA ASN A 14 27.82 34.40 -34.00
C ASN A 14 27.83 33.38 -35.16
N ASN A 15 28.99 33.00 -35.70
CA ASN A 15 29.04 32.09 -36.86
C ASN A 15 28.82 30.61 -36.48
N HIS A 16 29.19 30.18 -35.27
CA HIS A 16 29.00 28.78 -34.84
C HIS A 16 27.54 28.44 -34.53
N LYS A 17 26.78 29.38 -33.93
CA LYS A 17 25.37 29.18 -33.58
C LYS A 17 24.47 29.05 -34.81
N HIS A 18 24.78 29.76 -35.91
CA HIS A 18 24.01 29.66 -37.15
C HIS A 18 24.28 28.36 -37.93
N ARG A 19 25.48 27.80 -37.83
CA ARG A 19 25.83 26.52 -38.47
C ARG A 19 25.16 25.33 -37.77
N LEU A 20 25.13 25.33 -36.43
CA LEU A 20 24.48 24.28 -35.63
C LEU A 20 22.95 24.26 -35.82
N ARG A 21 22.30 25.44 -35.91
CA ARG A 21 20.85 25.56 -36.12
C ARG A 21 20.36 25.00 -37.46
N ARG A 22 21.22 24.92 -38.49
CA ARG A 22 20.86 24.35 -39.81
C ARG A 22 21.11 22.83 -39.91
N ILE A 23 21.95 22.27 -39.04
CA ILE A 23 22.33 20.85 -39.09
C ILE A 23 21.34 20.00 -38.29
N ILE A 24 20.91 20.47 -37.11
CA ILE A 24 19.99 19.76 -36.22
C ILE A 24 18.68 19.32 -36.93
N PRO A 25 17.95 20.18 -37.65
CA PRO A 25 16.71 19.75 -38.32
C PRO A 25 16.96 18.73 -39.44
N ARG A 26 18.12 18.77 -40.11
CA ARG A 26 18.48 17.80 -41.16
C ARG A 26 18.83 16.43 -40.59
N VAL A 27 19.49 16.40 -39.43
CA VAL A 27 19.78 15.15 -38.71
C VAL A 27 18.49 14.53 -38.18
N LEU A 28 17.57 15.33 -37.62
CA LEU A 28 16.27 14.84 -37.16
C LEU A 28 15.42 14.28 -38.30
N LEU A 29 15.42 14.93 -39.47
CA LEU A 29 14.73 14.43 -40.67
C LEU A 29 15.33 13.10 -41.16
N ALA A 30 16.66 12.95 -41.14
CA ALA A 30 17.33 11.72 -41.51
C ALA A 30 17.01 10.57 -40.53
N VAL A 31 17.02 10.85 -39.22
CA VAL A 31 16.65 9.86 -38.19
C VAL A 31 15.19 9.43 -38.33
N PHE A 32 14.27 10.37 -38.59
CA PHE A 32 12.86 10.05 -38.81
C PHE A 32 12.64 9.22 -40.07
N ALA A 33 13.35 9.52 -41.16
CA ALA A 33 13.30 8.74 -42.39
C ALA A 33 13.82 7.31 -42.19
N ILE A 34 14.91 7.14 -41.43
CA ILE A 34 15.45 5.81 -41.08
C ILE A 34 14.44 5.02 -40.25
N TYR A 35 13.84 5.64 -39.23
CA TYR A 35 12.81 4.99 -38.41
C TYR A 35 11.56 4.60 -39.19
N ALA A 36 11.10 5.45 -40.11
CA ALA A 36 9.96 5.15 -40.97
C ALA A 36 10.24 3.95 -41.89
N VAL A 37 11.44 3.87 -42.48
CA VAL A 37 11.86 2.74 -43.32
C VAL A 37 11.98 1.46 -42.49
N SER A 38 12.56 1.52 -41.28
CA SER A 38 12.63 0.37 -40.37
C SER A 38 11.25 -0.12 -39.93
N PHE A 39 10.32 0.79 -39.69
CA PHE A 39 8.93 0.46 -39.31
C PHE A 39 8.15 -0.19 -40.46
N VAL A 40 8.31 0.32 -41.69
CA VAL A 40 7.73 -0.30 -42.88
C VAL A 40 8.34 -1.68 -43.14
N ALA A 41 9.66 -1.84 -42.98
CA ALA A 41 10.31 -3.15 -43.10
C ALA A 41 9.84 -4.14 -42.02
N TYR A 42 9.56 -3.67 -40.80
CA TYR A 42 8.99 -4.49 -39.73
C TYR A 42 7.57 -4.96 -40.06
N LEU A 43 6.71 -4.07 -40.55
CA LEU A 43 5.34 -4.41 -40.96
C LEU A 43 5.30 -5.36 -42.16
N LEU A 44 6.18 -5.17 -43.15
CA LEU A 44 6.29 -6.06 -44.31
C LEU A 44 6.84 -7.44 -43.96
N ARG A 45 7.66 -7.55 -42.90
CA ARG A 45 8.22 -8.83 -42.43
C ARG A 45 7.25 -9.63 -41.56
N HIS A 46 6.22 -8.99 -41.00
CA HIS A 46 5.22 -9.61 -40.12
C HIS A 46 3.87 -9.90 -40.78
N GLN A 47 3.74 -9.74 -42.10
CA GLN A 47 2.60 -10.30 -42.83
C GLN A 47 2.92 -11.71 -43.30
N SER A 48 2.41 -12.72 -42.59
CA SER A 48 2.24 -14.09 -43.09
C SER A 48 1.00 -14.73 -42.46
N PRO A 49 0.37 -15.69 -43.17
CA PRO A 49 -1.07 -15.90 -43.13
C PRO A 49 -1.54 -16.79 -41.97
N HIS A 50 -2.71 -16.48 -41.42
CA HIS A 50 -3.42 -17.31 -40.46
C HIS A 50 -3.74 -18.72 -41.02
N PRO A 51 -3.55 -19.79 -40.25
CA PRO A 51 -4.27 -21.04 -40.44
C PRO A 51 -5.54 -21.09 -39.57
N HIS A 52 -6.63 -21.54 -40.17
CA HIS A 52 -7.93 -21.77 -39.54
C HIS A 52 -7.91 -22.84 -38.43
N PRO A 53 -8.74 -22.72 -37.38
CA PRO A 53 -8.95 -23.80 -36.41
C PRO A 53 -10.11 -24.72 -36.83
N HIS A 54 -9.87 -26.03 -36.80
CA HIS A 54 -10.91 -27.07 -36.88
C HIS A 54 -11.52 -27.35 -35.49
N PRO A 55 -12.79 -27.80 -35.42
CA PRO A 55 -13.54 -27.90 -34.17
C PRO A 55 -13.45 -29.31 -33.54
N HIS A 56 -13.41 -29.36 -32.21
CA HIS A 56 -13.68 -30.58 -31.44
C HIS A 56 -14.84 -30.35 -30.46
N PRO A 57 -15.58 -31.42 -30.11
CA PRO A 57 -16.98 -31.35 -29.76
C PRO A 57 -17.26 -31.21 -28.26
N ALA A 58 -18.46 -30.72 -27.98
CA ALA A 58 -19.04 -30.48 -26.67
C ALA A 58 -19.24 -31.77 -25.85
N ALA A 59 -19.06 -31.64 -24.54
CA ALA A 59 -19.50 -32.62 -23.54
C ALA A 59 -20.65 -31.99 -22.73
N ASP A 60 -21.81 -32.65 -22.75
CA ASP A 60 -22.97 -32.36 -21.90
C ASP A 60 -22.70 -32.75 -20.43
N PRO A 61 -23.29 -32.04 -19.45
CA PRO A 61 -23.33 -32.48 -18.06
C PRO A 61 -24.66 -33.20 -17.77
N GLU A 62 -24.61 -34.50 -17.50
CA GLU A 62 -25.72 -35.23 -16.91
C GLU A 62 -25.88 -34.90 -15.42
N ARG A 63 -27.15 -34.84 -15.03
CA ARG A 63 -27.69 -34.53 -13.72
C ARG A 63 -27.71 -35.81 -12.87
N ASP A 64 -27.27 -35.73 -11.62
CA ASP A 64 -27.73 -36.65 -10.57
C ASP A 64 -28.41 -35.85 -9.46
N ALA A 65 -29.74 -35.89 -9.48
CA ALA A 65 -30.60 -35.51 -8.37
C ALA A 65 -30.87 -36.78 -7.57
N VAL A 66 -30.47 -36.79 -6.29
CA VAL A 66 -30.88 -37.82 -5.34
C VAL A 66 -32.03 -37.25 -4.50
N ASP A 67 -33.22 -37.78 -4.78
CA ASP A 67 -34.42 -37.63 -3.97
C ASP A 67 -34.23 -38.27 -2.59
N VAL A 68 -34.56 -37.52 -1.54
CA VAL A 68 -34.98 -38.11 -0.26
C VAL A 68 -36.30 -37.46 0.13
N ALA A 69 -37.37 -38.24 -0.03
CA ALA A 69 -38.72 -37.91 0.37
C ALA A 69 -39.05 -38.44 1.78
N GLY A 70 -39.99 -37.76 2.45
CA GLY A 70 -40.76 -38.21 3.61
C GLY A 70 -40.41 -37.45 4.88
N GLY A 71 -41.33 -36.82 5.64
CA GLY A 71 -42.79 -36.64 5.63
C GLY A 71 -43.07 -35.80 6.90
N GLY A 72 -43.90 -34.76 6.90
CA GLY A 72 -45.36 -34.84 7.06
C GLY A 72 -45.78 -34.30 8.44
N GLY A 73 -46.79 -33.43 8.49
CA GLY A 73 -47.53 -33.08 9.72
C GLY A 73 -47.38 -31.63 10.20
N GLY A 74 -48.48 -30.88 10.13
CA GLY A 74 -48.55 -29.46 10.48
C GLY A 74 -48.74 -29.13 11.95
N GLY A 75 -48.57 -27.84 12.27
CA GLY A 75 -48.84 -27.25 13.58
C GLY A 75 -48.41 -25.79 13.59
N GLY A 76 -49.38 -24.87 13.63
CA GLY A 76 -49.14 -23.43 13.64
C GLY A 76 -48.42 -22.97 14.92
N GLY A 77 -47.45 -22.06 14.73
CA GLY A 77 -46.77 -21.33 15.79
C GLY A 77 -45.85 -20.31 15.16
N ALA A 78 -46.16 -19.02 15.35
CA ALA A 78 -45.28 -17.93 14.95
C ALA A 78 -44.00 -18.01 15.79
N VAL A 79 -42.94 -18.57 15.21
CA VAL A 79 -41.59 -18.54 15.77
C VAL A 79 -40.86 -17.40 15.09
N ASP A 80 -40.42 -16.44 15.90
CA ASP A 80 -39.48 -15.39 15.52
C ASP A 80 -38.34 -16.01 14.71
N ARG A 81 -38.32 -15.73 13.41
CA ARG A 81 -37.17 -16.06 12.55
C ARG A 81 -36.05 -15.13 12.96
N VAL A 82 -35.27 -15.56 13.94
CA VAL A 82 -33.86 -15.16 14.03
C VAL A 82 -33.28 -15.49 12.67
N ARG A 83 -33.06 -14.44 11.87
CA ARG A 83 -32.35 -14.55 10.60
C ARG A 83 -30.95 -15.01 10.99
N VAL A 84 -30.72 -16.32 10.90
CA VAL A 84 -29.36 -16.86 10.88
C VAL A 84 -28.77 -16.29 9.60
N GLU A 85 -28.05 -15.17 9.72
CA GLU A 85 -27.22 -14.68 8.63
C GLU A 85 -26.33 -15.85 8.21
N ALA A 86 -26.35 -16.18 6.92
CA ALA A 86 -25.41 -17.15 6.39
C ALA A 86 -24.00 -16.71 6.83
N PRO A 87 -23.15 -17.64 7.29
CA PRO A 87 -21.82 -17.27 7.74
C PRO A 87 -21.13 -16.48 6.62
N SER A 88 -20.74 -15.25 6.93
CA SER A 88 -20.06 -14.38 5.98
C SER A 88 -18.81 -15.09 5.47
N SER A 89 -18.62 -15.05 4.15
CA SER A 89 -17.38 -15.51 3.49
C SER A 89 -16.16 -14.68 3.92
N GLN A 90 -16.39 -13.51 4.53
CA GLN A 90 -15.36 -12.58 4.95
C GLN A 90 -14.69 -13.00 6.26
N LYS A 91 -13.38 -12.81 6.32
CA LYS A 91 -12.59 -13.06 7.50
C LYS A 91 -12.98 -12.09 8.63
N PRO A 92 -13.12 -12.56 9.88
CA PRO A 92 -13.43 -11.69 11.01
C PRO A 92 -12.22 -10.83 11.40
N TRP A 93 -12.47 -9.70 12.07
CA TRP A 93 -11.42 -8.92 12.72
C TRP A 93 -10.84 -9.68 13.93
N PRO A 94 -9.50 -9.81 14.06
CA PRO A 94 -8.89 -10.35 15.26
C PRO A 94 -9.04 -9.39 16.45
N ARG A 95 -8.88 -9.91 17.67
CA ARG A 95 -8.71 -9.07 18.87
C ARG A 95 -7.29 -8.52 18.89
N LEU A 96 -7.16 -7.20 19.00
CA LEU A 96 -5.88 -6.51 18.98
C LEU A 96 -5.66 -5.81 20.34
N PRO A 97 -4.57 -6.11 21.08
CA PRO A 97 -4.26 -5.49 22.38
C PRO A 97 -4.25 -3.96 22.35
N SER A 98 -3.71 -3.38 21.30
CA SER A 98 -3.59 -1.93 21.11
C SER A 98 -4.84 -1.28 20.50
N PHE A 99 -5.93 -2.03 20.33
CA PHE A 99 -7.16 -1.47 19.77
C PHE A 99 -7.72 -0.34 20.64
N LEU A 100 -7.98 0.78 19.98
CA LEU A 100 -8.81 1.88 20.48
C LEU A 100 -10.03 2.04 19.57
N PRO A 101 -11.20 2.46 20.09
CA PRO A 101 -12.37 2.67 19.25
C PRO A 101 -12.08 3.63 18.09
N TRP A 102 -12.52 3.25 16.89
CA TRP A 102 -12.56 4.14 15.74
C TRP A 102 -13.90 4.88 15.77
N THR A 103 -13.88 6.20 15.65
CA THR A 103 -15.08 7.01 15.63
C THR A 103 -15.64 7.00 14.22
N SER A 104 -16.70 6.22 14.00
CA SER A 104 -17.50 6.31 12.77
C SER A 104 -18.08 7.72 12.65
N ALA A 105 -18.09 8.28 11.44
CA ALA A 105 -18.73 9.58 11.15
C ALA A 105 -20.25 9.59 11.46
N SER A 106 -20.84 8.42 11.74
CA SER A 106 -22.23 8.28 12.20
C SER A 106 -22.42 8.64 13.69
N VAL A 107 -21.36 8.49 14.50
CA VAL A 107 -21.30 9.01 15.87
C VAL A 107 -20.82 10.45 15.75
N ARG A 108 -21.38 11.38 16.52
CA ARG A 108 -20.97 12.80 16.54
C ARG A 108 -20.02 13.13 17.71
N PRO A 109 -18.82 12.53 17.85
CA PRO A 109 -17.79 13.16 18.66
C PRO A 109 -17.24 14.38 17.91
N PRO A 110 -16.71 15.39 18.61
CA PRO A 110 -15.94 16.43 17.95
C PRO A 110 -14.77 15.79 17.18
N PRO A 111 -14.40 16.31 16.00
CA PRO A 111 -13.25 15.82 15.26
C PRO A 111 -11.99 15.94 16.14
N PRO A 112 -11.00 15.04 16.00
CA PRO A 112 -9.77 15.18 16.73
C PRO A 112 -9.10 16.52 16.38
N PRO A 113 -8.36 17.15 17.32
CA PRO A 113 -7.64 18.38 17.02
C PRO A 113 -6.75 18.21 15.78
N LYS A 114 -6.68 19.25 14.95
CA LYS A 114 -5.76 19.26 13.80
C LYS A 114 -4.34 18.99 14.30
N HIS A 115 -3.60 18.17 13.57
CA HIS A 115 -2.23 17.74 13.91
C HIS A 115 -2.07 16.92 15.20
N SER A 116 -3.16 16.42 15.78
CA SER A 116 -3.07 15.36 16.80
C SER A 116 -2.72 14.00 16.18
N CYS A 117 -2.25 13.07 16.99
CA CYS A 117 -1.94 11.73 16.52
C CYS A 117 -3.16 10.92 16.08
N GLU A 118 -4.32 11.13 16.70
CA GLU A 118 -5.58 10.60 16.17
C GLU A 118 -5.93 11.26 14.82
N GLY A 119 -5.58 12.52 14.60
CA GLY A 119 -5.72 13.18 13.29
C GLY A 119 -4.85 12.57 12.18
N TYR A 120 -3.65 12.10 12.51
CA TYR A 120 -2.71 11.50 11.56
C TYR A 120 -2.90 9.99 11.38
N PHE A 121 -3.00 9.23 12.47
CA PHE A 121 -3.02 7.77 12.45
C PHE A 121 -4.40 7.15 12.70
N GLY A 122 -5.31 7.88 13.35
CA GLY A 122 -6.60 7.35 13.77
C GLY A 122 -7.77 8.04 13.07
N ASN A 123 -8.61 8.66 13.89
CA ASN A 123 -9.89 9.27 13.54
C ASN A 123 -9.84 10.58 12.75
N GLY A 124 -8.77 10.84 11.99
CA GLY A 124 -8.60 12.07 11.21
C GLY A 124 -9.63 12.27 10.10
N PHE A 125 -10.12 11.18 9.50
CA PHE A 125 -11.15 11.18 8.46
C PHE A 125 -12.55 11.38 9.05
N SER A 126 -12.77 12.53 9.68
CA SER A 126 -13.96 12.82 10.49
C SER A 126 -15.00 13.69 9.78
N ARG A 127 -14.62 14.40 8.71
CA ARG A 127 -15.53 15.28 7.97
C ARG A 127 -16.22 14.52 6.84
N ARG A 128 -17.47 14.14 7.07
CA ARG A 128 -18.31 13.50 6.03
C ARG A 128 -18.76 14.53 4.99
N VAL A 129 -18.63 14.15 3.71
CA VAL A 129 -19.07 14.92 2.54
C VAL A 129 -19.94 14.00 1.67
N ASP A 130 -21.24 14.21 1.66
CA ASP A 130 -22.17 13.44 0.84
C ASP A 130 -22.20 14.02 -0.60
N VAL A 131 -21.62 13.29 -1.54
CA VAL A 131 -21.60 13.66 -2.98
C VAL A 131 -22.94 13.29 -3.62
N LEU A 132 -23.43 12.09 -3.32
CA LEU A 132 -24.72 11.55 -3.71
C LEU A 132 -25.38 10.91 -2.48
N PRO A 133 -26.34 11.60 -1.82
CA PRO A 133 -26.86 11.17 -0.53
C PRO A 133 -27.74 9.92 -0.65
N ALA A 134 -27.58 8.98 0.29
CA ALA A 134 -28.54 7.91 0.52
C ALA A 134 -29.79 8.51 1.18
N ARG A 135 -30.89 8.68 0.46
CA ARG A 135 -32.17 9.09 1.08
C ARG A 135 -32.94 7.87 1.56
N GLY A 136 -33.20 7.83 2.87
CA GLY A 136 -33.93 6.76 3.54
C GLY A 136 -35.38 6.71 3.10
N GLY A 137 -35.78 5.56 2.54
CA GLY A 137 -37.15 5.30 2.14
C GLY A 137 -37.23 4.19 1.12
N GLY A 138 -36.90 2.95 1.51
CA GLY A 138 -37.27 1.68 0.85
C GLY A 138 -36.90 1.44 -0.63
N GLY A 139 -36.47 2.45 -1.38
CA GLY A 139 -36.23 2.40 -2.82
C GLY A 139 -34.74 2.25 -3.13
N GLY A 140 -34.37 1.09 -3.71
CA GLY A 140 -32.99 0.73 -4.01
C GLY A 140 -32.34 1.56 -5.12
N GLY A 141 -31.69 2.67 -4.75
CA GLY A 141 -30.76 3.40 -5.60
C GLY A 141 -29.39 3.60 -4.94
N GLY A 142 -28.42 4.10 -5.70
CA GLY A 142 -27.04 4.23 -5.24
C GLY A 142 -26.78 5.46 -4.38
N TRP A 143 -25.59 5.49 -3.78
CA TRP A 143 -25.11 6.58 -2.94
C TRP A 143 -23.58 6.68 -3.02
N PHE A 144 -23.04 7.85 -2.73
CA PHE A 144 -21.60 8.11 -2.73
C PHE A 144 -21.25 9.22 -1.74
N ARG A 145 -20.24 9.01 -0.90
CA ARG A 145 -19.74 9.98 0.07
C ARG A 145 -18.24 9.84 0.27
N CYS A 146 -17.64 10.85 0.87
CA CYS A 146 -16.25 10.80 1.31
C CYS A 146 -16.11 11.21 2.77
N HIS A 147 -15.14 10.61 3.45
CA HIS A 147 -14.67 11.00 4.77
C HIS A 147 -13.36 11.74 4.58
N HIS A 148 -13.35 13.04 4.81
CA HIS A 148 -12.21 13.90 4.59
C HIS A 148 -11.38 14.07 5.87
N SER A 149 -10.06 13.95 5.74
CA SER A 149 -9.09 14.31 6.78
C SER A 149 -8.46 15.64 6.46
N GLU A 150 -8.79 16.64 7.27
CA GLU A 150 -8.14 17.97 7.22
C GLU A 150 -6.65 17.89 7.58
N THR A 151 -6.26 16.91 8.40
CA THR A 151 -4.87 16.71 8.84
C THR A 151 -4.02 16.11 7.72
N LEU A 152 -4.51 15.06 7.05
CA LEU A 152 -3.79 14.39 5.96
C LEU A 152 -3.99 15.08 4.60
N ARG A 153 -5.00 15.94 4.50
CA ARG A 153 -5.49 16.55 3.24
C ARG A 153 -5.78 15.47 2.20
N SER A 154 -6.58 14.49 2.59
CA SER A 154 -6.98 13.35 1.77
C SER A 154 -8.36 12.86 2.18
N SER A 155 -8.98 12.00 1.37
CA SER A 155 -10.30 11.45 1.66
C SER A 155 -10.39 9.96 1.36
N ILE A 156 -11.09 9.24 2.23
CA ILE A 156 -11.57 7.88 1.96
C ILE A 156 -12.98 8.03 1.40
N CYS A 157 -13.20 7.62 0.16
CA CYS A 157 -14.51 7.70 -0.49
C CYS A 157 -15.17 6.33 -0.55
N GLU A 158 -16.49 6.28 -0.47
CA GLU A 158 -17.25 5.04 -0.54
C GLU A 158 -18.62 5.27 -1.14
N GLY A 159 -19.17 4.21 -1.73
CA GLY A 159 -20.51 4.25 -2.28
C GLY A 159 -21.14 2.87 -2.39
N GLY A 160 -22.44 2.88 -2.66
CA GLY A 160 -23.21 1.68 -2.94
C GLY A 160 -23.86 1.72 -4.31
N ARG A 161 -24.00 0.55 -4.92
CA ARG A 161 -24.42 0.39 -6.33
C ARG A 161 -23.50 1.14 -7.28
N LEU A 162 -22.22 0.80 -7.14
CA LEU A 162 -21.10 1.29 -7.93
C LEU A 162 -20.82 0.29 -9.05
N ARG A 163 -20.56 0.77 -10.26
CA ARG A 163 -20.06 -0.03 -11.38
C ARG A 163 -18.66 0.43 -11.73
N LEU A 164 -17.77 -0.54 -11.94
CA LEU A 164 -16.44 -0.33 -12.48
C LEU A 164 -16.34 -1.11 -13.79
N ASP A 165 -15.89 -0.46 -14.85
CA ASP A 165 -15.75 -1.09 -16.17
C ASP A 165 -14.28 -1.33 -16.50
N PRO A 166 -13.77 -2.58 -16.44
CA PRO A 166 -12.39 -2.88 -16.79
C PRO A 166 -12.03 -2.51 -18.23
N GLY A 167 -13.01 -2.44 -19.15
CA GLY A 167 -12.79 -2.05 -20.55
C GLY A 167 -12.44 -0.57 -20.72
N LEU A 168 -12.77 0.27 -19.72
CA LEU A 168 -12.53 1.71 -19.70
C LEU A 168 -11.30 2.11 -18.87
N ILE A 169 -10.45 1.14 -18.54
CA ILE A 169 -9.21 1.35 -17.77
C ILE A 169 -8.03 0.89 -18.63
N ALA A 170 -7.28 1.81 -19.21
CA ALA A 170 -6.10 1.46 -20.01
C ALA A 170 -4.90 1.19 -19.09
N MET A 171 -4.45 -0.07 -19.06
CA MET A 171 -3.27 -0.60 -18.36
C MET A 171 -3.07 -2.09 -18.71
N SER A 172 -1.97 -2.68 -18.30
CA SER A 172 -1.71 -4.13 -18.33
C SER A 172 -2.70 -4.93 -17.50
N ARG A 173 -2.67 -6.26 -17.62
CA ARG A 173 -3.61 -7.15 -16.95
C ARG A 173 -3.42 -7.13 -15.43
N GLY A 174 -2.19 -7.10 -14.94
CA GLY A 174 -1.91 -7.22 -13.53
C GLY A 174 -2.05 -8.66 -13.03
N GLY A 175 -1.31 -8.97 -11.97
CA GLY A 175 -1.29 -10.30 -11.35
C GLY A 175 -0.61 -11.39 -12.16
N GLU A 176 0.05 -11.04 -13.26
CA GLU A 176 0.89 -11.99 -13.99
C GLU A 176 2.12 -12.40 -13.14
N PRO A 177 2.66 -13.60 -13.34
CA PRO A 177 3.96 -13.96 -12.77
C PRO A 177 5.07 -13.02 -13.25
N LEU A 178 5.96 -12.63 -12.34
CA LEU A 178 7.02 -11.65 -12.58
C LEU A 178 7.94 -12.04 -13.77
N ASP A 179 8.28 -13.32 -13.89
CA ASP A 179 9.12 -13.86 -14.96
C ASP A 179 8.50 -13.71 -16.36
N GLN A 180 7.17 -13.59 -16.46
CA GLN A 180 6.46 -13.47 -17.73
C GLN A 180 6.38 -12.03 -18.26
N VAL A 181 6.75 -11.05 -17.43
CA VAL A 181 6.52 -9.63 -17.74
C VAL A 181 7.80 -8.80 -17.68
N MET A 182 8.96 -9.45 -17.62
CA MET A 182 10.26 -8.80 -17.54
C MET A 182 10.45 -7.72 -18.62
N GLY A 183 10.97 -6.56 -18.20
CA GLY A 183 11.20 -5.41 -19.06
C GLY A 183 9.98 -4.51 -19.29
N ARG A 184 8.78 -4.87 -18.80
CA ARG A 184 7.58 -4.03 -18.88
C ARG A 184 7.80 -2.65 -18.25
N ALA A 185 7.37 -1.60 -18.93
CA ALA A 185 7.47 -0.23 -18.44
C ALA A 185 6.44 0.06 -17.33
N GLU A 186 6.74 1.02 -16.46
CA GLU A 186 5.85 1.37 -15.34
C GLU A 186 4.54 2.00 -15.84
N GLU A 187 4.61 2.78 -16.91
CA GLU A 187 3.48 3.49 -17.50
C GLU A 187 2.46 2.54 -18.13
N GLU A 188 2.84 1.29 -18.41
CA GLU A 188 1.94 0.25 -18.86
C GLU A 188 1.11 -0.33 -17.69
N GLU A 189 1.64 -0.28 -16.47
CA GLU A 189 1.01 -0.85 -15.28
C GLU A 189 0.12 0.17 -14.54
N LEU A 190 0.36 1.47 -14.73
CA LEU A 190 -0.42 2.51 -14.08
C LEU A 190 -1.72 2.82 -14.85
N PRO A 191 -2.89 2.86 -14.17
CA PRO A 191 -4.18 3.00 -14.80
C PRO A 191 -4.40 4.38 -15.41
N LYS A 192 -4.98 4.41 -16.62
CA LYS A 192 -5.59 5.59 -17.22
C LYS A 192 -7.08 5.33 -17.41
N TYR A 193 -7.92 6.21 -16.86
CA TYR A 193 -9.36 6.01 -16.81
C TYR A 193 -10.07 6.82 -17.90
N GLU A 194 -10.90 6.16 -18.69
CA GLU A 194 -11.81 6.82 -19.62
C GLU A 194 -13.06 7.32 -18.88
N PRO A 195 -13.74 8.40 -19.35
CA PRO A 195 -14.95 8.88 -18.72
C PRO A 195 -16.03 7.79 -18.61
N GLY A 196 -16.58 7.59 -17.41
CA GLY A 196 -17.54 6.54 -17.11
C GLY A 196 -16.92 5.21 -16.72
N ALA A 197 -15.60 5.11 -16.56
CA ALA A 197 -14.95 3.93 -15.97
C ALA A 197 -15.54 3.60 -14.60
N LEU A 198 -15.87 4.63 -13.80
CA LEU A 198 -16.65 4.54 -12.57
C LEU A 198 -18.07 5.09 -12.80
N GLN A 199 -19.09 4.36 -12.36
CA GLN A 199 -20.48 4.82 -12.39
C GLN A 199 -21.18 4.54 -11.07
N VAL A 200 -22.07 5.45 -10.65
CA VAL A 200 -22.93 5.29 -9.47
C VAL A 200 -24.37 5.45 -9.90
N GLU A 201 -25.22 4.52 -9.49
CA GLU A 201 -26.65 4.62 -9.75
C GLU A 201 -27.26 5.79 -8.94
N ALA A 202 -28.08 6.62 -9.57
CA ALA A 202 -28.83 7.66 -8.87
C ALA A 202 -29.83 7.04 -7.89
N ALA A 203 -30.10 7.75 -6.79
CA ALA A 203 -31.24 7.43 -5.95
C ALA A 203 -32.56 7.59 -6.75
N ALA A 204 -33.57 6.75 -6.49
CA ALA A 204 -34.86 6.81 -7.19
C ALA A 204 -35.52 8.21 -7.13
N ALA A 205 -35.42 8.88 -5.98
CA ALA A 205 -35.92 10.24 -5.80
C ALA A 205 -35.10 11.34 -6.53
N ALA A 206 -33.93 10.99 -7.05
CA ALA A 206 -33.03 11.84 -7.81
C ALA A 206 -32.79 11.30 -9.23
N ALA A 207 -33.75 10.57 -9.81
CA ALA A 207 -33.61 9.91 -11.11
C ALA A 207 -33.20 10.83 -12.27
N LYS A 208 -33.37 12.15 -12.12
CA LYS A 208 -32.94 13.17 -13.10
C LYS A 208 -31.47 13.58 -12.95
N ARG A 209 -30.78 13.20 -11.87
CA ARG A 209 -29.36 13.51 -11.67
C ARG A 209 -28.52 12.56 -12.51
N THR A 210 -27.97 13.09 -13.59
CA THR A 210 -27.01 12.41 -14.46
C THR A 210 -25.82 13.33 -14.71
N GLY A 211 -24.70 12.78 -15.19
CA GLY A 211 -23.50 13.56 -15.49
C GLY A 211 -22.32 13.19 -14.60
N PRO A 212 -21.32 14.06 -14.42
CA PRO A 212 -20.17 13.80 -13.55
C PRO A 212 -20.60 13.44 -12.12
N LEU A 213 -19.89 12.49 -11.51
CA LEU A 213 -20.14 12.07 -10.12
C LEU A 213 -19.85 13.21 -9.15
N VAL A 214 -18.70 13.86 -9.35
CA VAL A 214 -18.20 14.96 -8.54
C VAL A 214 -18.31 16.28 -9.28
N GLU A 215 -18.61 17.36 -8.57
CA GLU A 215 -18.72 18.70 -9.15
C GLU A 215 -17.35 19.35 -9.35
N ALA A 216 -17.31 20.43 -10.14
CA ALA A 216 -16.09 21.20 -10.34
C ALA A 216 -15.52 21.71 -9.00
N GLY A 217 -14.20 21.56 -8.81
CA GLY A 217 -13.50 21.93 -7.58
C GLY A 217 -13.60 20.92 -6.43
N PHE A 218 -14.46 19.89 -6.53
CA PHE A 218 -14.55 18.85 -5.49
C PHE A 218 -13.21 18.14 -5.26
N LEU A 219 -12.56 17.71 -6.35
CA LEU A 219 -11.31 16.97 -6.25
C LEU A 219 -10.21 17.84 -5.62
N ASP A 220 -10.12 19.13 -5.94
CA ASP A 220 -9.14 20.04 -5.34
C ASP A 220 -9.37 20.24 -3.84
N ALA A 221 -10.64 20.27 -3.42
CA ALA A 221 -11.00 20.43 -2.01
C ALA A 221 -10.77 19.17 -1.18
N TYR A 222 -11.04 17.98 -1.74
CA TYR A 222 -11.15 16.75 -0.94
C TYR A 222 -10.17 15.64 -1.32
N VAL A 223 -9.64 15.63 -2.55
CA VAL A 223 -8.66 14.62 -3.02
C VAL A 223 -7.53 15.34 -3.77
N PRO A 224 -6.81 16.28 -3.12
CA PRO A 224 -5.79 17.07 -3.78
C PRO A 224 -4.65 16.18 -4.29
N THR A 225 -4.05 16.55 -5.43
CA THR A 225 -2.87 15.84 -5.98
C THR A 225 -1.67 15.91 -5.04
N GLY A 226 -1.59 16.94 -4.19
CA GLY A 226 -0.46 17.11 -3.28
C GLY A 226 0.87 17.21 -4.03
N GLY A 227 1.89 16.49 -3.55
CA GLY A 227 3.24 16.47 -4.13
C GLY A 227 3.50 15.35 -5.14
N ILE A 228 2.48 14.61 -5.57
CA ILE A 228 2.64 13.49 -6.51
C ILE A 228 2.23 13.89 -7.93
N GLY A 229 3.00 13.44 -8.92
CA GLY A 229 2.79 13.79 -10.33
C GLY A 229 1.57 13.12 -10.97
N MET A 230 1.21 11.91 -10.52
CA MET A 230 0.05 11.18 -11.01
C MET A 230 -0.73 10.58 -9.84
N HIS A 231 -1.98 11.03 -9.65
CA HIS A 231 -2.86 10.57 -8.58
C HIS A 231 -3.98 9.72 -9.17
N THR A 232 -3.78 8.40 -9.23
CA THR A 232 -4.66 7.47 -9.94
C THR A 232 -6.06 7.39 -9.33
N MET A 233 -6.16 7.41 -7.99
CA MET A 233 -7.46 7.37 -7.31
C MET A 233 -8.25 8.66 -7.53
N ARG A 234 -7.59 9.81 -7.60
CA ARG A 234 -8.20 11.08 -8.02
C ARG A 234 -8.71 10.99 -9.46
N SER A 235 -7.92 10.44 -10.38
CA SER A 235 -8.33 10.24 -11.78
C SER A 235 -9.50 9.27 -11.92
N LEU A 236 -9.58 8.22 -11.09
CA LEU A 236 -10.74 7.33 -11.05
C LEU A 236 -12.00 8.09 -10.63
N LEU A 237 -11.93 8.93 -9.60
CA LEU A 237 -13.07 9.77 -9.18
C LEU A 237 -13.49 10.77 -10.26
N ASP A 238 -12.53 11.38 -10.96
CA ASP A 238 -12.77 12.31 -12.07
C ASP A 238 -13.50 11.63 -13.24
N SER A 239 -13.18 10.36 -13.51
CA SER A 239 -13.89 9.56 -14.50
C SER A 239 -15.34 9.25 -14.13
N GLY A 240 -15.72 9.45 -12.86
CA GLY A 240 -16.99 9.05 -12.28
C GLY A 240 -18.20 9.69 -12.92
N ARG A 241 -19.27 8.91 -13.12
CA ARG A 241 -20.58 9.42 -13.59
C ARG A 241 -21.75 8.92 -12.76
N VAL A 242 -22.81 9.71 -12.67
CA VAL A 242 -24.11 9.28 -12.14
C VAL A 242 -24.99 8.82 -13.30
N VAL A 243 -25.57 7.63 -13.17
CA VAL A 243 -26.51 7.04 -14.14
C VAL A 243 -27.92 6.93 -13.55
N PRO A 244 -28.99 6.97 -14.36
CA PRO A 244 -30.35 6.77 -13.89
C PRO A 244 -30.55 5.43 -13.16
N PRO A 245 -31.57 5.34 -12.27
CA PRO A 245 -31.94 4.08 -11.64
C PRO A 245 -32.29 3.01 -12.67
N GLY A 246 -31.74 1.80 -12.53
CA GLY A 246 -31.95 0.67 -13.44
C GLY A 246 -30.99 0.61 -14.63
N GLU A 247 -30.15 1.63 -14.84
CA GLU A 247 -29.17 1.67 -15.95
C GLU A 247 -27.77 1.17 -15.57
N LEU A 248 -27.61 0.65 -14.35
CA LEU A 248 -26.36 0.03 -13.91
C LEU A 248 -26.25 -1.39 -14.48
N HIS A 249 -25.77 -1.51 -15.74
CA HIS A 249 -25.62 -2.80 -16.42
C HIS A 249 -24.31 -3.50 -16.04
N CYS A 250 -24.41 -4.64 -15.36
CA CYS A 250 -23.28 -5.37 -14.79
C CYS A 250 -23.25 -6.81 -15.31
N SER A 251 -22.05 -7.31 -15.63
CA SER A 251 -21.83 -8.74 -15.89
C SER A 251 -21.85 -9.57 -14.61
N GLN A 252 -21.51 -8.95 -13.48
CA GLN A 252 -21.51 -9.59 -12.16
C GLN A 252 -21.70 -8.58 -11.03
N TRP A 253 -22.16 -9.06 -9.88
CA TRP A 253 -22.26 -8.30 -8.63
C TRP A 253 -21.34 -8.90 -7.58
N VAL A 254 -20.60 -8.03 -6.89
CA VAL A 254 -19.86 -8.33 -5.67
C VAL A 254 -20.72 -7.84 -4.50
N GLU A 255 -21.18 -8.80 -3.70
CA GLU A 255 -22.11 -8.56 -2.59
C GLU A 255 -21.38 -8.03 -1.35
N GLU A 256 -20.16 -8.50 -1.11
CA GLU A 256 -19.34 -8.13 0.04
C GLU A 256 -18.63 -6.76 -0.12
N PRO A 257 -18.44 -6.00 0.98
CA PRO A 257 -17.66 -4.77 0.98
C PRO A 257 -16.27 -4.95 0.37
N THR A 258 -15.91 -4.07 -0.56
CA THR A 258 -14.68 -4.19 -1.35
C THR A 258 -13.88 -2.89 -1.38
N LEU A 259 -12.59 -2.97 -1.06
CA LEU A 259 -11.63 -1.89 -1.24
C LEU A 259 -11.13 -1.86 -2.69
N LEU A 260 -11.14 -0.69 -3.31
CA LEU A 260 -10.45 -0.39 -4.56
C LEU A 260 -9.12 0.28 -4.21
N VAL A 261 -8.01 -0.34 -4.64
CA VAL A 261 -6.65 0.07 -4.26
C VAL A 261 -5.77 0.18 -5.50
N THR A 262 -5.06 1.30 -5.67
CA THR A 262 -3.88 1.35 -6.56
C THR A 262 -2.64 1.15 -5.72
N ARG A 263 -1.85 0.12 -6.03
CA ARG A 263 -0.48 -0.04 -5.49
C ARG A 263 0.46 0.75 -6.38
N PHE A 264 1.21 1.68 -5.83
CA PHE A 264 2.09 2.54 -6.65
C PHE A 264 3.52 1.97 -6.71
N GLU A 265 4.25 1.96 -5.60
CA GLU A 265 5.59 1.36 -5.50
C GLU A 265 5.51 -0.07 -4.88
N TYR A 266 4.67 -0.93 -5.50
CA TYR A 266 4.22 -2.23 -4.98
C TYR A 266 5.32 -3.26 -4.62
N ALA A 267 6.54 -3.07 -5.13
CA ALA A 267 7.68 -3.94 -4.86
C ALA A 267 8.61 -3.42 -3.74
N ASN A 268 8.41 -2.19 -3.29
CA ASN A 268 9.17 -1.60 -2.19
C ASN A 268 8.40 -1.78 -0.87
N LEU A 269 9.03 -2.43 0.11
CA LEU A 269 8.40 -2.74 1.40
C LEU A 269 7.85 -1.50 2.12
N PHE A 270 8.56 -0.37 2.10
CA PHE A 270 8.09 0.85 2.77
C PHE A 270 6.78 1.33 2.17
N HIS A 271 6.73 1.46 0.85
CA HIS A 271 5.54 1.92 0.13
C HIS A 271 4.40 0.91 0.20
N THR A 272 4.71 -0.38 0.17
CA THR A 272 3.67 -1.41 0.30
C THR A 272 3.05 -1.40 1.71
N ILE A 273 3.83 -1.13 2.76
CA ILE A 273 3.30 -0.96 4.12
C ILE A 273 2.42 0.29 4.21
N THR A 274 2.74 1.39 3.53
CA THR A 274 1.85 2.56 3.52
C THR A 274 0.54 2.27 2.78
N ASP A 275 0.56 1.47 1.70
CA ASP A 275 -0.65 1.00 1.03
C ASP A 275 -1.48 0.05 1.92
N TRP A 276 -0.86 -0.91 2.63
CA TRP A 276 -1.53 -1.75 3.62
C TRP A 276 -2.18 -0.92 4.73
N TYR A 277 -1.45 0.10 5.21
CA TYR A 277 -1.95 0.99 6.25
C TYR A 277 -3.16 1.79 5.74
N SER A 278 -3.09 2.33 4.53
CA SER A 278 -4.20 3.06 3.90
C SER A 278 -5.45 2.18 3.77
N ALA A 279 -5.30 0.95 3.30
CA ALA A 279 -6.39 -0.03 3.19
C ALA A 279 -6.98 -0.43 4.56
N TYR A 280 -6.12 -0.64 5.57
CA TYR A 280 -6.54 -0.92 6.94
C TYR A 280 -7.36 0.23 7.54
N VAL A 281 -6.85 1.46 7.46
CA VAL A 281 -7.54 2.67 7.93
C VAL A 281 -8.85 2.86 7.18
N SER A 282 -8.87 2.66 5.85
CA SER A 282 -10.08 2.76 5.03
C SER A 282 -11.17 1.79 5.48
N SER A 283 -10.80 0.59 5.92
CA SER A 283 -11.73 -0.41 6.46
C SER A 283 -12.29 0.02 7.83
N ARG A 284 -11.46 0.64 8.67
CA ARG A 284 -11.85 1.09 10.01
C ARG A 284 -12.72 2.35 9.98
N VAL A 285 -12.38 3.31 9.14
CA VAL A 285 -13.12 4.58 8.98
C VAL A 285 -14.52 4.34 8.41
N THR A 286 -14.66 3.37 7.50
CA THR A 286 -15.97 3.00 6.91
C THR A 286 -16.75 1.99 7.76
N ASP A 287 -16.25 1.66 8.96
CA ASP A 287 -16.94 0.87 9.99
C ASP A 287 -17.39 -0.52 9.49
N LEU A 288 -16.50 -1.21 8.76
CA LEU A 288 -16.81 -2.52 8.20
C LEU A 288 -16.81 -3.60 9.29
N PRO A 289 -17.84 -4.46 9.35
CA PRO A 289 -17.99 -5.46 10.41
C PRO A 289 -16.97 -6.61 10.30
N ASN A 290 -16.50 -6.89 9.08
CA ASN A 290 -15.51 -7.92 8.76
C ASN A 290 -14.43 -7.33 7.85
N ARG A 291 -13.38 -8.12 7.59
CA ARG A 291 -12.32 -7.72 6.67
C ARG A 291 -12.86 -7.67 5.23
N PRO A 292 -12.70 -6.57 4.48
CA PRO A 292 -13.22 -6.45 3.13
C PRO A 292 -12.47 -7.34 2.12
N ASN A 293 -13.03 -7.44 0.92
CA ASN A 293 -12.30 -7.85 -0.27
C ASN A 293 -11.42 -6.70 -0.76
N VAL A 294 -10.41 -6.99 -1.58
CA VAL A 294 -9.56 -6.02 -2.25
C VAL A 294 -9.56 -6.28 -3.75
N VAL A 295 -9.78 -5.21 -4.52
CA VAL A 295 -9.56 -5.18 -5.97
C VAL A 295 -8.44 -4.19 -6.24
N PHE A 296 -7.32 -4.69 -6.75
CA PHE A 296 -6.29 -3.83 -7.30
C PHE A 296 -6.79 -3.20 -8.61
N VAL A 297 -6.80 -1.88 -8.66
CA VAL A 297 -7.17 -1.08 -9.84
C VAL A 297 -5.93 -0.57 -10.58
N ASP A 298 -4.84 -1.33 -10.47
CA ASP A 298 -3.57 -1.17 -11.20
C ASP A 298 -3.23 -2.46 -11.97
N GLY A 299 -2.28 -2.34 -12.90
CA GLY A 299 -1.84 -3.40 -13.79
C GLY A 299 -0.52 -4.07 -13.36
N HIS A 300 -0.04 -3.85 -12.13
CA HIS A 300 1.22 -4.44 -11.69
C HIS A 300 1.14 -5.96 -11.58
N CYS A 301 2.25 -6.62 -11.93
CA CYS A 301 2.39 -8.07 -11.78
C CYS A 301 2.30 -8.53 -10.31
N LYS A 302 2.22 -9.85 -10.09
CA LYS A 302 2.27 -10.44 -8.76
C LYS A 302 3.62 -10.14 -8.10
N ALA A 303 3.59 -9.65 -6.87
CA ALA A 303 4.79 -9.39 -6.05
C ALA A 303 4.83 -10.26 -4.79
N GLN A 304 6.02 -10.49 -4.24
CA GLN A 304 6.20 -11.30 -3.03
C GLN A 304 5.41 -10.76 -1.82
N LEU A 305 5.20 -9.44 -1.78
CA LEU A 305 4.47 -8.76 -0.72
C LEU A 305 2.94 -8.98 -0.77
N GLU A 306 2.40 -9.61 -1.82
CA GLU A 306 0.97 -9.98 -1.89
C GLU A 306 0.52 -10.97 -0.83
N GLN A 307 1.43 -11.78 -0.28
CA GLN A 307 1.10 -12.69 0.82
C GLN A 307 0.47 -11.94 2.00
N THR A 308 0.92 -10.72 2.28
CA THR A 308 0.35 -9.89 3.35
C THR A 308 -1.02 -9.31 2.97
N TRP A 309 -1.25 -8.95 1.72
CA TRP A 309 -2.57 -8.55 1.24
C TRP A 309 -3.58 -9.71 1.42
N GLU A 310 -3.19 -10.90 0.97
CA GLU A 310 -3.97 -12.13 1.12
C GLU A 310 -4.20 -12.49 2.60
N ALA A 311 -3.24 -12.20 3.50
CA ALA A 311 -3.40 -12.42 4.93
C ALA A 311 -4.36 -11.41 5.58
N LEU A 312 -4.18 -10.11 5.29
CA LEU A 312 -4.92 -9.00 5.88
C LEU A 312 -6.39 -8.97 5.46
N PHE A 313 -6.72 -9.34 4.22
CA PHE A 313 -8.05 -9.16 3.63
C PHE A 313 -8.70 -10.48 3.24
N SER A 314 -10.00 -10.47 2.98
CA SER A 314 -10.79 -11.69 2.77
C SER A 314 -10.54 -12.33 1.41
N ASN A 315 -10.43 -11.50 0.38
CA ASN A 315 -10.10 -11.90 -0.97
C ASN A 315 -9.29 -10.79 -1.66
N VAL A 316 -8.43 -11.15 -2.60
CA VAL A 316 -7.60 -10.21 -3.37
C VAL A 316 -7.73 -10.58 -4.85
N THR A 317 -8.08 -9.60 -5.68
CA THR A 317 -8.14 -9.77 -7.14
C THR A 317 -7.70 -8.49 -7.85
N TYR A 318 -7.67 -8.52 -9.18
CA TYR A 318 -7.29 -7.40 -10.05
C TYR A 318 -8.50 -7.01 -10.89
N VAL A 319 -8.68 -5.72 -11.16
CA VAL A 319 -9.84 -5.24 -11.91
C VAL A 319 -9.93 -5.86 -13.31
N LYS A 320 -8.78 -6.16 -13.95
CA LYS A 320 -8.73 -6.81 -15.27
C LYS A 320 -9.00 -8.32 -15.24
N ASN A 321 -9.17 -8.92 -14.07
CA ASN A 321 -9.61 -10.32 -13.97
C ASN A 321 -11.13 -10.46 -14.10
N PHE A 322 -11.89 -9.36 -14.04
CA PHE A 322 -13.31 -9.37 -14.39
C PHE A 322 -13.48 -9.42 -15.91
N SER A 323 -14.33 -10.32 -16.41
CA SER A 323 -14.58 -10.51 -17.85
C SER A 323 -15.41 -9.39 -18.49
N GLY A 324 -15.95 -8.48 -17.69
CA GLY A 324 -16.78 -7.38 -18.11
C GLY A 324 -17.06 -6.44 -16.94
N PRO A 325 -17.99 -5.49 -17.13
CA PRO A 325 -18.34 -4.53 -16.09
C PRO A 325 -18.82 -5.20 -14.80
N VAL A 326 -18.24 -4.80 -13.67
CA VAL A 326 -18.52 -5.35 -12.35
C VAL A 326 -19.23 -4.31 -11.50
N CYS A 327 -20.21 -4.75 -10.72
CA CYS A 327 -20.92 -3.89 -9.78
C CYS A 327 -20.68 -4.32 -8.33
N PHE A 328 -20.65 -3.33 -7.45
CA PHE A 328 -20.40 -3.50 -6.03
C PHE A 328 -21.60 -2.99 -5.24
N ARG A 329 -22.07 -3.81 -4.28
CA ARG A 329 -23.03 -3.33 -3.28
C ARG A 329 -22.45 -2.23 -2.42
N HIS A 330 -21.17 -2.36 -2.09
CA HIS A 330 -20.42 -1.40 -1.30
C HIS A 330 -18.94 -1.43 -1.75
N ALA A 331 -18.47 -0.33 -2.33
CA ALA A 331 -17.06 -0.16 -2.69
C ALA A 331 -16.46 1.05 -1.97
N ILE A 332 -15.21 0.90 -1.55
CA ILE A 332 -14.44 1.90 -0.80
C ILE A 332 -13.16 2.20 -1.58
N LEU A 333 -13.00 3.44 -2.00
CA LEU A 333 -11.82 3.94 -2.68
C LEU A 333 -10.79 4.34 -1.62
N SER A 334 -9.74 3.52 -1.49
CA SER A 334 -8.67 3.78 -0.53
C SER A 334 -7.71 4.85 -1.07
N PRO A 335 -7.26 5.82 -0.25
CA PRO A 335 -6.20 6.75 -0.63
C PRO A 335 -4.90 6.02 -1.00
N LEU A 336 -4.01 6.72 -1.71
CA LEU A 336 -2.67 6.19 -2.00
C LEU A 336 -1.82 6.15 -0.72
N GLY A 337 -0.86 5.24 -0.62
CA GLY A 337 0.06 5.16 0.52
C GLY A 337 0.80 6.47 0.84
N TYR A 338 1.03 7.33 -0.16
CA TYR A 338 1.63 8.67 0.00
C TYR A 338 0.79 9.65 0.82
N GLU A 339 -0.50 9.34 1.01
CA GLU A 339 -1.46 10.17 1.73
C GLU A 339 -1.60 9.75 3.20
N THR A 340 -0.84 8.74 3.64
CA THR A 340 -0.81 8.26 5.03
C THR A 340 0.16 9.06 5.90
N ALA A 341 -0.04 9.03 7.22
CA ALA A 341 0.88 9.62 8.18
C ALA A 341 2.32 9.10 8.06
N LEU A 342 2.49 7.82 7.70
CA LEU A 342 3.81 7.20 7.50
C LEU A 342 4.62 7.92 6.42
N PHE A 343 3.97 8.35 5.34
CA PHE A 343 4.62 9.11 4.28
C PHE A 343 4.68 10.61 4.59
N LYS A 344 3.59 11.19 5.12
CA LYS A 344 3.53 12.63 5.46
C LYS A 344 4.59 13.04 6.48
N GLY A 345 4.95 12.16 7.43
CA GLY A 345 6.02 12.42 8.40
C GLY A 345 7.41 12.63 7.76
N LEU A 346 7.59 12.30 6.48
CA LEU A 346 8.84 12.55 5.74
C LEU A 346 8.94 13.99 5.22
N SER A 347 7.80 14.66 5.06
CA SER A 347 7.70 16.02 4.51
C SER A 347 7.17 17.04 5.52
N GLU A 348 6.47 16.58 6.54
CA GLU A 348 5.84 17.38 7.58
C GLU A 348 6.40 16.96 8.94
N SER A 349 6.58 17.92 9.84
CA SER A 349 6.97 17.64 11.23
C SER A 349 5.73 17.66 12.11
N PHE A 350 5.43 16.54 12.77
CA PHE A 350 4.40 16.44 13.78
C PHE A 350 4.89 15.57 14.94
N SER A 351 4.50 15.95 16.16
CA SER A 351 4.92 15.24 17.37
C SER A 351 3.90 14.14 17.67
N CYS A 352 4.32 12.90 17.47
CA CYS A 352 3.54 11.72 17.83
C CYS A 352 4.45 10.66 18.44
N GLU A 353 4.22 10.31 19.69
CA GLU A 353 4.93 9.25 20.37
C GLU A 353 4.06 8.00 20.49
N GLY A 354 4.65 6.82 20.29
CA GLY A 354 3.96 5.56 20.57
C GLY A 354 3.65 5.41 22.07
N ALA A 355 2.45 4.92 22.39
CA ALA A 355 2.03 4.62 23.75
C ALA A 355 1.14 3.37 23.80
N SER A 356 1.00 2.76 24.98
CA SER A 356 0.09 1.62 25.15
C SER A 356 -1.36 2.08 25.07
N ALA A 357 -2.23 1.26 24.47
CA ALA A 357 -3.67 1.57 24.42
C ALA A 357 -4.28 1.67 25.82
N GLU A 358 -3.80 0.88 26.79
CA GLU A 358 -4.21 0.97 28.19
C GLU A 358 -3.96 2.37 28.77
N SER A 359 -2.74 2.90 28.64
CA SER A 359 -2.39 4.23 29.15
C SER A 359 -3.23 5.34 28.50
N LEU A 360 -3.56 5.20 27.22
CA LEU A 360 -4.38 6.17 26.49
C LEU A 360 -5.88 6.08 26.84
N ARG A 361 -6.37 4.91 27.28
CA ARG A 361 -7.74 4.77 27.80
C ARG A 361 -7.87 5.46 29.15
N GLU A 362 -6.88 5.32 30.02
CA GLU A 362 -6.87 5.96 31.34
C GLU A 362 -6.65 7.47 31.23
N LYS A 363 -5.70 7.88 30.39
CA LYS A 363 -5.32 9.28 30.19
C LYS A 363 -5.12 9.58 28.70
N PRO A 364 -6.17 10.04 28.01
CA PRO A 364 -6.06 10.48 26.62
C PRO A 364 -4.99 11.56 26.43
N ASP A 365 -4.19 11.43 25.37
CA ASP A 365 -3.14 12.37 25.02
C ASP A 365 -3.08 12.54 23.49
N HIS A 366 -3.23 13.78 23.03
CA HIS A 366 -3.27 14.10 21.60
C HIS A 366 -1.91 14.01 20.90
N GLN A 367 -0.81 13.91 21.65
CA GLN A 367 0.56 13.74 21.15
C GLN A 367 1.04 12.29 21.21
N LYS A 368 0.15 11.36 21.57
CA LYS A 368 0.47 9.94 21.68
C LYS A 368 -0.49 9.07 20.88
N THR A 369 -0.02 7.90 20.47
CA THR A 369 -0.83 6.96 19.68
C THR A 369 -0.50 5.50 19.95
N ALA A 370 -1.54 4.67 19.94
CA ALA A 370 -1.43 3.20 19.90
C ALA A 370 -1.73 2.65 18.49
N ARG A 371 -2.10 3.50 17.52
CA ARG A 371 -2.63 3.09 16.21
C ARG A 371 -1.62 2.36 15.35
N LEU A 372 -0.35 2.78 15.40
CA LEU A 372 0.68 2.05 14.68
C LEU A 372 0.83 0.66 15.32
N SER A 373 0.84 0.54 16.66
CA SER A 373 0.89 -0.74 17.39
C SER A 373 -0.26 -1.67 17.03
N GLU A 374 -1.48 -1.14 17.04
CA GLU A 374 -2.69 -1.83 16.58
C GLU A 374 -2.52 -2.38 15.15
N PHE A 375 -1.96 -1.59 14.23
CA PHE A 375 -1.71 -2.05 12.85
C PHE A 375 -0.64 -3.15 12.77
N GLY A 376 0.43 -3.05 13.57
CA GLY A 376 1.43 -4.10 13.69
C GLY A 376 0.86 -5.43 14.18
N GLU A 377 0.03 -5.35 15.22
CA GLU A 377 -0.70 -6.49 15.76
C GLU A 377 -1.67 -7.08 14.74
N MET A 378 -2.32 -6.25 13.92
CA MET A 378 -3.19 -6.71 12.82
C MET A 378 -2.40 -7.55 11.81
N ILE A 379 -1.20 -7.12 11.43
CA ILE A 379 -0.32 -7.90 10.55
C ILE A 379 0.04 -9.23 11.23
N LEU A 380 0.52 -9.20 12.47
CA LEU A 380 0.91 -10.41 13.20
C LEU A 380 -0.26 -11.40 13.37
N ALA A 381 -1.43 -10.91 13.75
CA ALA A 381 -2.64 -11.71 13.92
C ALA A 381 -3.09 -12.37 12.62
N SER A 382 -2.91 -11.68 11.47
CA SER A 382 -3.25 -12.21 10.16
C SER A 382 -2.37 -13.40 9.72
N PHE A 383 -1.23 -13.60 10.38
CA PHE A 383 -0.33 -14.74 10.18
C PHE A 383 -0.33 -15.73 11.36
N ASP A 384 -1.28 -15.60 12.29
CA ASP A 384 -1.39 -16.41 13.53
C ASP A 384 -0.15 -16.30 14.43
N LEU A 385 0.45 -15.11 14.49
CA LEU A 385 1.64 -14.81 15.28
C LEU A 385 1.35 -13.99 16.54
N LEU A 386 0.12 -13.51 16.73
CA LEU A 386 -0.24 -12.79 17.95
C LEU A 386 -0.42 -13.81 19.09
N ARG A 387 0.58 -13.92 19.97
CA ARG A 387 0.58 -14.84 21.12
C ARG A 387 1.00 -14.11 22.40
N ASP A 388 0.38 -14.48 23.52
CA ASP A 388 0.66 -13.85 24.82
C ASP A 388 2.03 -14.26 25.40
N ASP A 389 2.63 -15.35 24.92
CA ASP A 389 3.84 -15.96 25.48
C ASP A 389 5.16 -15.42 24.89
N ILE A 390 5.12 -14.60 23.84
CA ILE A 390 6.34 -14.20 23.12
C ILE A 390 7.30 -13.40 23.99
N LEU A 391 6.81 -12.49 24.83
CA LEU A 391 7.66 -11.74 25.77
C LEU A 391 8.36 -12.70 26.74
N SER A 392 7.63 -13.71 27.23
CA SER A 392 8.21 -14.74 28.10
C SER A 392 9.27 -15.58 27.35
N SER A 393 9.02 -15.92 26.09
CA SER A 393 9.95 -16.65 25.21
C SER A 393 11.24 -15.85 24.93
N LYS A 394 11.15 -14.53 24.74
CA LYS A 394 12.32 -13.65 24.60
C LYS A 394 13.21 -13.69 25.84
N THR A 395 12.60 -13.66 27.02
CA THR A 395 13.36 -13.63 28.28
C THR A 395 14.01 -14.98 28.61
N SER A 396 13.44 -16.10 28.15
CA SER A 396 13.95 -17.45 28.48
C SER A 396 15.06 -17.94 27.52
N ASN A 397 15.11 -17.44 26.29
CA ASN A 397 15.96 -18.01 25.22
C ASN A 397 17.31 -17.31 24.99
N GLY A 398 17.60 -16.24 25.74
CA GLY A 398 18.73 -15.35 25.51
C GLY A 398 18.36 -14.16 24.61
N LEU A 399 19.30 -13.24 24.40
CA LEU A 399 19.05 -12.04 23.61
C LEU A 399 19.20 -12.35 22.11
N ASN A 400 18.13 -12.13 21.34
CA ASN A 400 18.14 -12.32 19.90
C ASN A 400 18.53 -11.02 19.20
N VAL A 401 19.66 -11.05 18.49
CA VAL A 401 20.15 -9.94 17.66
C VAL A 401 19.87 -10.29 16.20
N LEU A 402 18.84 -9.70 15.62
CA LEU A 402 18.51 -9.86 14.22
C LEU A 402 19.27 -8.84 13.38
N PHE A 403 20.20 -9.32 12.55
CA PHE A 403 20.86 -8.48 11.55
C PHE A 403 20.16 -8.67 10.20
N VAL A 404 19.40 -7.67 9.78
CA VAL A 404 18.73 -7.66 8.48
C VAL A 404 19.72 -7.24 7.40
N ARG A 405 19.98 -8.15 6.47
CA ARG A 405 20.97 -7.99 5.39
C ARG A 405 20.28 -7.89 4.03
N ARG A 406 20.93 -7.21 3.09
CA ARG A 406 20.45 -7.07 1.72
C ARG A 406 21.14 -8.08 0.83
N GLU A 407 20.36 -9.00 0.29
CA GLU A 407 20.80 -9.96 -0.74
C GLU A 407 20.06 -9.69 -2.05
N ASP A 408 20.63 -10.18 -3.15
CA ASP A 408 20.09 -10.00 -4.49
C ASP A 408 18.77 -10.78 -4.68
N TYR A 409 17.76 -10.11 -5.23
CA TYR A 409 16.48 -10.72 -5.61
C TYR A 409 15.80 -9.94 -6.72
N LEU A 410 14.86 -10.62 -7.39
CA LEU A 410 14.05 -10.02 -8.43
C LEU A 410 12.77 -9.45 -7.82
N ALA A 411 12.68 -8.13 -7.74
CA ALA A 411 11.59 -7.43 -7.06
C ALA A 411 10.43 -7.07 -8.00
N HIS A 412 10.74 -6.61 -9.21
CA HIS A 412 9.78 -6.11 -10.19
C HIS A 412 10.35 -6.22 -11.62
N PRO A 413 9.53 -6.06 -12.69
CA PRO A 413 9.93 -6.34 -14.07
C PRO A 413 11.11 -5.53 -14.60
N ARG A 414 11.34 -4.37 -13.99
CA ARG A 414 12.39 -3.41 -14.36
C ARG A 414 13.67 -3.59 -13.52
N HIS A 415 13.66 -4.53 -12.56
CA HIS A 415 14.80 -4.82 -11.70
C HIS A 415 15.73 -5.83 -12.38
N SER A 416 17.04 -5.64 -12.29
CA SER A 416 18.05 -6.55 -12.86
C SER A 416 18.33 -7.78 -12.00
N GLY A 417 17.65 -7.92 -10.86
CA GLY A 417 17.97 -8.87 -9.81
C GLY A 417 19.03 -8.38 -8.82
N LYS A 418 19.83 -7.37 -9.19
CA LYS A 418 20.86 -6.80 -8.32
C LYS A 418 20.32 -5.67 -7.46
N VAL A 419 20.37 -5.87 -6.15
CA VAL A 419 19.88 -4.91 -5.17
C VAL A 419 20.95 -3.84 -4.92
N GLU A 420 20.52 -2.58 -4.81
CA GLU A 420 21.43 -1.49 -4.45
C GLU A 420 22.06 -1.75 -3.07
N SER A 421 23.39 -1.87 -3.03
CA SER A 421 24.13 -2.04 -1.78
C SER A 421 24.04 -0.76 -0.94
N ARG A 422 23.62 -0.92 0.32
CA ARG A 422 23.54 0.18 1.30
C ARG A 422 24.77 0.23 2.20
N LEU A 423 25.43 -0.92 2.36
CA LEU A 423 26.63 -1.10 3.16
C LEU A 423 27.60 -2.00 2.39
N SER A 424 28.80 -1.51 2.10
CA SER A 424 29.78 -2.18 1.24
C SER A 424 30.44 -3.38 1.91
N ASN A 425 30.44 -3.45 3.24
CA ASN A 425 31.06 -4.50 4.03
C ASN A 425 30.06 -5.22 4.95
N GLU A 426 28.79 -5.31 4.55
CA GLU A 426 27.71 -5.85 5.38
C GLU A 426 28.00 -7.27 5.91
N LYS A 427 28.56 -8.16 5.08
CA LYS A 427 28.95 -9.51 5.51
C LYS A 427 30.06 -9.49 6.56
N GLU A 428 31.07 -8.63 6.39
CA GLU A 428 32.17 -8.47 7.35
C GLU A 428 31.64 -8.07 8.74
N VAL A 429 30.71 -7.11 8.76
CA VAL A 429 30.09 -6.65 10.01
C VAL A 429 29.28 -7.77 10.67
N TYR A 430 28.47 -8.50 9.90
CA TYR A 430 27.71 -9.65 10.42
C TYR A 430 28.64 -10.72 11.02
N ASP A 431 29.64 -11.17 10.26
CA ASP A 431 30.56 -12.23 10.70
C ASP A 431 31.30 -11.83 11.99
N ALA A 432 31.67 -10.54 12.10
CA ALA A 432 32.33 -10.01 13.28
C ALA A 432 31.41 -9.93 14.50
N ILE A 433 30.15 -9.53 14.34
CA ILE A 433 29.16 -9.55 15.43
C ILE A 433 28.91 -10.97 15.90
N GLU A 434 28.75 -11.93 14.97
CA GLU A 434 28.55 -13.34 15.30
C GLU A 434 29.76 -13.92 16.07
N GLY A 435 30.97 -13.60 15.63
CA GLY A 435 32.20 -13.98 16.33
C GLY A 435 32.32 -13.36 17.72
N TRP A 436 32.05 -12.06 17.84
CA TRP A 436 32.09 -11.33 19.12
C TRP A 436 31.04 -11.84 20.12
N ALA A 437 29.84 -12.17 19.66
CA ALA A 437 28.74 -12.67 20.47
C ALA A 437 29.08 -13.99 21.17
N LYS A 438 29.82 -14.89 20.50
CA LYS A 438 30.27 -16.19 21.06
C LYS A 438 31.19 -16.03 22.28
N GLY A 439 31.87 -14.89 22.41
CA GLY A 439 32.76 -14.58 23.53
C GLY A 439 32.08 -13.88 24.71
N GLN A 440 30.78 -13.58 24.62
CA GLN A 440 30.06 -12.87 25.68
C GLN A 440 29.57 -13.84 26.76
N LYS A 441 29.48 -13.34 28.00
CA LYS A 441 28.91 -14.11 29.13
C LYS A 441 27.41 -14.34 28.96
N CYS A 442 26.73 -13.39 28.34
CA CYS A 442 25.30 -13.50 28.05
C CYS A 442 25.07 -14.41 26.86
N LYS A 443 23.97 -15.16 26.88
CA LYS A 443 23.53 -15.91 25.72
C LYS A 443 22.97 -14.94 24.67
N ILE A 444 23.76 -14.68 23.63
CA ILE A 444 23.38 -13.84 22.48
C ILE A 444 23.23 -14.74 21.26
N ASN A 445 22.05 -14.75 20.66
CA ASN A 445 21.79 -15.45 19.40
C ASN A 445 21.80 -14.43 18.27
N VAL A 446 22.79 -14.50 17.37
CA VAL A 446 22.87 -13.62 16.20
C VAL A 446 22.15 -14.30 15.03
N ILE A 447 21.15 -13.62 14.46
CA ILE A 447 20.29 -14.15 13.41
C ILE A 447 20.59 -13.40 12.11
N ASN A 448 20.90 -14.16 11.06
CA ASN A 448 21.12 -13.64 9.72
C ASN A 448 19.78 -13.43 8.99
N GLY A 449 19.25 -12.20 9.04
CA GLY A 449 17.95 -11.83 8.46
C GLY A 449 18.04 -11.60 6.95
N LEU A 450 17.97 -12.66 6.16
CA LEU A 450 17.96 -12.61 4.69
C LEU A 450 16.53 -12.52 4.15
N PHE A 451 15.84 -11.40 4.38
CA PHE A 451 14.40 -11.28 4.11
C PHE A 451 14.01 -11.52 2.65
N ALA A 452 14.88 -11.18 1.70
CA ALA A 452 14.68 -11.46 0.27
C ALA A 452 14.44 -12.95 -0.06
N HIS A 453 14.79 -13.86 0.86
CA HIS A 453 14.69 -15.31 0.71
C HIS A 453 13.84 -15.97 1.80
N MET A 454 13.19 -15.17 2.66
CA MET A 454 12.28 -15.65 3.69
C MET A 454 10.84 -15.37 3.25
N ASN A 455 9.90 -16.24 3.60
CA ASN A 455 8.49 -15.90 3.43
C ASN A 455 8.05 -14.85 4.47
N MET A 456 6.92 -14.19 4.26
CA MET A 456 6.48 -13.10 5.15
C MET A 456 6.30 -13.55 6.60
N LYS A 457 5.79 -14.77 6.83
CA LYS A 457 5.58 -15.30 8.19
C LYS A 457 6.90 -15.49 8.94
N GLU A 458 7.95 -15.93 8.27
CA GLU A 458 9.30 -16.04 8.82
C GLU A 458 9.92 -14.67 9.12
N GLN A 459 9.79 -13.72 8.19
CA GLN A 459 10.27 -12.34 8.40
C GLN A 459 9.62 -11.71 9.63
N LEU A 460 8.29 -11.84 9.75
CA LEU A 460 7.53 -11.33 10.89
C LEU A 460 7.93 -12.02 12.20
N ARG A 461 8.11 -13.34 12.21
CA ARG A 461 8.57 -14.07 13.40
C ARG A 461 9.96 -13.60 13.84
N ALA A 462 10.90 -13.45 12.91
CA ALA A 462 12.25 -12.98 13.23
C ALA A 462 12.22 -11.59 13.89
N ILE A 463 11.40 -10.68 13.36
CA ILE A 463 11.21 -9.33 13.92
C ILE A 463 10.56 -9.39 15.30
N GLN A 464 9.53 -10.21 15.43
CA GLN A 464 8.76 -10.36 16.66
C GLN A 464 9.61 -10.95 17.78
N GLU A 465 10.53 -11.87 17.48
CA GLU A 465 11.43 -12.52 18.44
C GLU A 465 12.71 -11.73 18.76
N ALA A 466 13.02 -10.68 17.97
CA ALA A 466 14.24 -9.90 18.13
C ALA A 466 14.22 -9.03 19.40
N SER A 467 15.29 -9.10 20.20
CA SER A 467 15.59 -8.15 21.26
C SER A 467 16.24 -6.88 20.68
N VAL A 468 17.09 -7.06 19.67
CA VAL A 468 17.71 -5.97 18.90
C VAL A 468 17.55 -6.26 17.41
N VAL A 469 17.08 -5.28 16.64
CA VAL A 469 17.08 -5.31 15.17
C VAL A 469 18.16 -4.36 14.66
N ILE A 470 19.10 -4.89 13.87
CA ILE A 470 20.18 -4.16 13.23
C ILE A 470 19.99 -4.21 11.72
N GLY A 471 20.24 -3.12 11.02
CA GLY A 471 20.26 -3.13 9.56
C GLY A 471 20.73 -1.82 8.97
N ALA A 472 21.22 -1.87 7.73
CA ALA A 472 21.49 -0.65 6.97
C ALA A 472 20.18 0.06 6.60
N HIS A 473 20.22 1.37 6.38
CA HIS A 473 19.05 2.12 5.88
C HIS A 473 18.49 1.45 4.62
N GLY A 474 17.21 1.07 4.67
CA GLY A 474 16.52 0.38 3.57
C GLY A 474 16.65 -1.14 3.57
N ALA A 475 17.30 -1.78 4.55
CA ALA A 475 17.46 -3.24 4.60
C ALA A 475 16.15 -4.04 4.80
N GLY A 476 15.02 -3.37 5.04
CA GLY A 476 13.76 -4.00 5.43
C GLY A 476 13.24 -3.56 6.80
N LEU A 477 13.84 -2.52 7.40
CA LEU A 477 13.49 -2.01 8.72
C LEU A 477 12.05 -1.49 8.85
N THR A 478 11.28 -1.35 7.77
CA THR A 478 9.84 -1.02 7.90
C THR A 478 9.07 -2.11 8.64
N HIS A 479 9.56 -3.37 8.70
CA HIS A 479 8.96 -4.41 9.54
C HIS A 479 8.91 -4.05 11.02
N LEU A 480 9.60 -3.00 11.49
CA LEU A 480 9.47 -2.47 12.85
C LEU A 480 8.04 -2.08 13.22
N VAL A 481 7.13 -1.89 12.25
CA VAL A 481 5.70 -1.79 12.53
C VAL A 481 5.16 -3.02 13.25
N SER A 482 5.78 -4.19 13.14
CA SER A 482 5.38 -5.44 13.82
C SER A 482 6.33 -5.86 14.93
N ALA A 483 7.29 -5.01 15.31
CA ALA A 483 8.17 -5.27 16.46
C ALA A 483 7.43 -5.12 17.79
N THR A 484 7.90 -5.83 18.82
CA THR A 484 7.34 -5.69 20.17
C THR A 484 7.91 -4.44 20.87
N PRO A 485 7.22 -3.88 21.87
CA PRO A 485 7.62 -2.61 22.50
C PRO A 485 9.01 -2.61 23.17
N ASP A 486 9.51 -3.79 23.56
CA ASP A 486 10.82 -3.97 24.20
C ASP A 486 11.99 -4.03 23.20
N THR A 487 11.72 -4.22 21.91
CA THR A 487 12.74 -4.29 20.86
C THR A 487 13.53 -2.99 20.75
N LYS A 488 14.85 -3.11 20.69
CA LYS A 488 15.78 -2.01 20.39
C LYS A 488 16.14 -2.02 18.90
N VAL A 489 16.36 -0.84 18.34
CA VAL A 489 16.71 -0.69 16.91
C VAL A 489 18.08 -0.06 16.80
N LEU A 490 18.95 -0.63 15.98
CA LEU A 490 20.24 -0.04 15.58
C LEU A 490 20.30 0.10 14.06
N GLU A 491 20.11 1.32 13.58
CA GLU A 491 20.19 1.62 12.16
C GLU A 491 21.61 2.08 11.76
N ILE A 492 22.14 1.50 10.69
CA ILE A 492 23.41 1.93 10.09
C ILE A 492 23.10 2.78 8.85
N ILE A 493 23.42 4.08 8.92
CA ILE A 493 22.96 5.07 7.94
C ILE A 493 24.15 5.55 7.11
N SER A 494 24.16 5.16 5.83
CA SER A 494 25.08 5.73 4.85
C SER A 494 24.76 7.21 4.61
N SER A 495 25.80 8.04 4.41
CA SER A 495 25.65 9.44 4.03
C SER A 495 24.85 9.64 2.74
N MET A 496 24.78 8.63 1.88
CA MET A 496 24.06 8.65 0.62
C MET A 496 22.55 8.49 0.77
N TYR A 497 22.07 7.96 1.90
CA TYR A 497 20.68 7.55 2.09
C TYR A 497 20.14 7.98 3.45
N ARG A 498 20.07 9.29 3.68
CA ARG A 498 19.60 9.88 4.94
C ARG A 498 18.13 10.29 4.82
N ARG A 499 17.23 9.43 5.26
CA ARG A 499 15.80 9.73 5.42
C ARG A 499 15.30 9.23 6.76
N PRO A 500 14.37 9.93 7.44
CA PRO A 500 14.02 9.65 8.83
C PRO A 500 13.04 8.47 9.00
N HIS A 501 12.76 7.68 7.96
CA HIS A 501 11.71 6.66 7.94
C HIS A 501 11.65 5.80 9.22
N PHE A 502 12.77 5.15 9.55
CA PHE A 502 12.78 4.15 10.63
C PHE A 502 12.92 4.77 12.01
N ALA A 503 13.55 5.95 12.12
CA ALA A 503 13.52 6.76 13.33
C ALA A 503 12.07 7.20 13.67
N LEU A 504 11.30 7.63 12.66
CA LEU A 504 9.90 8.00 12.83
C LEU A 504 9.03 6.79 13.18
N ILE A 505 9.16 5.68 12.45
CA ILE A 505 8.43 4.43 12.77
C ILE A 505 8.73 3.99 14.20
N SER A 506 10.01 4.04 14.61
CA SER A 506 10.43 3.70 15.97
C SER A 506 9.79 4.64 17.00
N HIS A 507 9.77 5.95 16.73
CA HIS A 507 9.14 6.94 17.60
C HIS A 507 7.62 6.70 17.74
N TRP A 508 6.91 6.47 16.63
CA TRP A 508 5.47 6.15 16.60
C TRP A 508 5.14 4.79 17.21
N LYS A 509 6.13 3.90 17.31
CA LYS A 509 6.05 2.59 17.98
C LYS A 509 6.52 2.59 19.44
N SER A 510 7.08 3.69 19.93
CA SER A 510 7.76 3.76 21.23
C SER A 510 9.01 2.85 21.36
N LEU A 511 9.67 2.54 20.24
CA LEU A 511 10.92 1.76 20.26
C LEU A 511 12.11 2.65 20.61
N LYS A 512 13.08 2.09 21.33
CA LYS A 512 14.37 2.75 21.53
C LYS A 512 15.22 2.59 20.29
N TYR A 513 15.52 3.72 19.66
CA TYR A 513 16.20 3.80 18.38
C TYR A 513 17.62 4.37 18.55
N HIS A 514 18.58 3.69 17.92
CA HIS A 514 19.99 4.02 17.87
C HIS A 514 20.41 4.12 16.40
N ALA A 515 21.35 5.02 16.10
CA ALA A 515 21.83 5.21 14.74
C ALA A 515 23.34 5.41 14.68
N ILE A 516 23.98 4.74 13.72
CA ILE A 516 25.38 4.99 13.34
C ILE A 516 25.36 5.73 12.01
N ASN A 517 25.75 7.00 12.02
CA ASN A 517 25.84 7.81 10.82
C ASN A 517 27.23 7.68 10.18
N LEU A 518 27.29 7.07 9.01
CA LEU A 518 28.52 6.85 8.26
C LEU A 518 28.82 8.04 7.32
N PRO A 519 30.12 8.32 7.05
CA PRO A 519 30.53 9.26 6.00
C PRO A 519 30.39 8.68 4.58
N GLY A 520 30.27 7.35 4.44
CA GLY A 520 30.07 6.63 3.18
C GLY A 520 29.27 5.35 3.40
N SER A 521 29.53 4.31 2.60
CA SER A 521 28.87 2.99 2.74
C SER A 521 29.67 1.95 3.53
N TYR A 522 30.84 2.30 4.08
CA TYR A 522 31.64 1.36 4.87
C TYR A 522 31.41 1.60 6.38
N ALA A 523 31.09 0.55 7.12
CA ALA A 523 30.93 0.59 8.58
C ALA A 523 32.17 0.03 9.26
N ARG A 524 32.76 0.79 10.19
CA ARG A 524 33.84 0.25 11.03
C ARG A 524 33.25 -0.77 12.01
N VAL A 525 33.70 -2.01 11.90
CA VAL A 525 33.25 -3.14 12.74
C VAL A 525 33.28 -2.80 14.24
N ALA A 526 34.37 -2.18 14.70
CA ALA A 526 34.53 -1.80 16.10
C ALA A 526 33.45 -0.83 16.62
N ASP A 527 32.99 0.11 15.78
CA ASP A 527 31.94 1.07 16.16
C ASP A 527 30.59 0.36 16.29
N VAL A 528 30.28 -0.54 15.35
CA VAL A 528 29.03 -1.32 15.37
C VAL A 528 28.97 -2.23 16.60
N ILE A 529 30.06 -2.95 16.89
CA ILE A 529 30.15 -3.81 18.08
C ILE A 529 30.08 -2.99 19.36
N SER A 530 30.73 -1.82 19.41
CA SER A 530 30.70 -0.94 20.58
C SER A 530 29.27 -0.45 20.87
N GLU A 531 28.56 0.04 19.86
CA GLU A 531 27.17 0.50 20.02
C GLU A 531 26.24 -0.66 20.39
N LEU A 532 26.37 -1.81 19.72
CA LEU A 532 25.62 -3.02 20.08
C LEU A 532 25.88 -3.43 21.53
N SER A 533 27.14 -3.46 21.97
CA SER A 533 27.49 -3.76 23.36
C SER A 533 26.85 -2.80 24.35
N ASN A 534 26.74 -1.51 24.02
CA ASN A 534 26.07 -0.53 24.87
C ASN A 534 24.55 -0.74 24.92
N ILE A 535 23.94 -1.13 23.79
CA ILE A 535 22.52 -1.50 23.74
C ILE A 535 22.25 -2.75 24.61
N LEU A 536 23.08 -3.78 24.49
CA LEU A 536 22.96 -5.01 25.29
C LEU A 536 23.20 -4.73 26.80
N LYS A 537 24.12 -3.80 27.12
CA LYS A 537 24.19 -2.94 28.32
C LYS A 537 22.84 -2.76 29.00
N GLY A 538 21.97 -2.06 28.29
CA GLY A 538 20.65 -1.65 28.75
C GLY A 538 19.63 -2.79 28.86
N LEU A 539 19.95 -3.98 28.35
CA LEU A 539 19.12 -5.19 28.43
C LEU A 539 19.59 -6.17 29.53
N GLY A 540 20.56 -5.77 30.36
CA GLY A 540 21.07 -6.61 31.45
C GLY A 540 22.17 -7.59 31.02
N CYS A 541 22.81 -7.32 29.87
CA CYS A 541 24.02 -7.97 29.41
C CYS A 541 25.17 -6.95 29.40
#